data_AF-A0A0B1ZW89-F1
#
_entry.id   AF-A0A0B1ZW89-F1
#
_cell.length_a   1.000
_cell.length_b   1.000
_cell.length_c   1.000
_cell.angle_alpha   90.00
_cell.angle_beta   90.00
_cell.angle_gamma   90.00
#
_symmetry.space_group_name_H-M   'P 1'
#
loop_
_entity.id
_entity.type
_entity.pdbx_description
1 polymer ?
#
loop_
_entity_poly.entity_id
_entity_poly.type
_entity_poly.pdbx_seq_one_letter_code
_entity_poly.pdbx_strand_id
1 'polypeptide(L)'
;MKPKIALRAAASTIAVCGTVALAGCASTSPAGAGPHDPANAGYIASQAKSIARSLDLTHPPKVDLIRFVTPAEWAQTQVQCMKKAGFQAGLTTDGEGVSNPPASSDEMEHQLRLAMYRCEVQYLTAPKYETPLTSAQLHRLYRYRSTDLVRCLERLGHDPAEKAPSESVFVESGGAWTPYASAGIPDSDLRHTTLTCPQTPADLYG
;
A
#
# COMPACT_ATOMS: atom_id res chain seq x y z
N MET A 1 -80.26 -0.51 -10.26
CA MET A 1 -80.63 -0.12 -11.64
C MET A 1 -79.38 0.40 -12.36
N LYS A 2 -79.04 -0.15 -13.53
CA LYS A 2 -78.03 0.39 -14.46
C LYS A 2 -78.74 1.24 -15.54
N PRO A 3 -78.02 2.18 -16.18
CA PRO A 3 -77.76 2.08 -17.62
C PRO A 3 -76.26 2.32 -17.94
N LYS A 4 -75.56 1.48 -18.73
CA LYS A 4 -75.39 1.43 -20.23
C LYS A 4 -74.74 2.70 -20.82
N ILE A 5 -73.41 2.72 -21.02
CA ILE A 5 -72.59 2.42 -22.24
C ILE A 5 -72.74 3.42 -23.40
N ALA A 6 -71.63 4.04 -23.82
CA ALA A 6 -71.13 4.33 -25.20
C ALA A 6 -70.13 5.52 -25.15
N LEU A 7 -69.11 5.71 -25.98
CA LEU A 7 -68.33 4.93 -26.96
C LEU A 7 -67.17 5.87 -27.42
N ARG A 8 -65.94 5.36 -27.39
CA ARG A 8 -64.76 5.57 -28.28
C ARG A 8 -64.34 6.93 -28.91
N ALA A 9 -63.00 7.03 -29.01
CA ALA A 9 -62.14 7.66 -30.05
C ALA A 9 -61.86 9.17 -29.91
N ALA A 10 -60.67 9.72 -30.19
CA ALA A 10 -59.36 9.20 -30.57
C ALA A 10 -58.26 10.27 -30.34
N ALA A 11 -57.03 9.77 -30.19
CA ALA A 11 -55.70 10.35 -30.42
C ALA A 11 -55.52 11.87 -30.71
N SER A 12 -54.57 12.49 -29.99
CA SER A 12 -53.42 13.13 -30.66
C SER A 12 -52.24 13.32 -29.71
N THR A 13 -51.13 12.79 -30.18
CA THR A 13 -49.76 12.69 -29.65
C THR A 13 -49.04 14.03 -29.70
N ILE A 14 -48.33 14.43 -28.64
CA ILE A 14 -47.01 15.07 -28.75
C ILE A 14 -46.12 14.48 -27.64
N ALA A 15 -45.33 13.48 -28.01
CA ALA A 15 -44.24 12.98 -27.19
C ALA A 15 -43.04 13.90 -27.40
N VAL A 16 -42.70 14.70 -26.38
CA VAL A 16 -41.43 15.41 -26.32
C VAL A 16 -40.38 14.43 -25.78
N CYS A 17 -39.65 13.80 -26.69
CA CYS A 17 -38.43 13.06 -26.37
C CYS A 17 -37.36 14.04 -25.90
N GLY A 18 -37.31 14.31 -24.60
CA GLY A 18 -36.17 14.95 -23.95
C GLY A 18 -35.01 13.96 -23.86
N THR A 19 -34.09 14.02 -24.82
CA THR A 19 -32.79 13.35 -24.73
C THR A 19 -31.95 14.02 -23.65
N VAL A 20 -32.01 13.49 -22.44
CA VAL A 20 -31.04 13.79 -21.38
C VAL A 20 -29.73 13.12 -21.78
N ALA A 21 -28.81 13.89 -22.34
CA ALA A 21 -27.44 13.46 -22.55
C ALA A 21 -26.78 13.30 -21.17
N LEU A 22 -26.69 12.06 -20.69
CA LEU A 22 -25.84 11.68 -19.58
C LEU A 22 -24.38 11.87 -20.04
N ALA A 23 -23.82 13.05 -19.79
CA ALA A 23 -22.39 13.27 -19.82
C ALA A 23 -21.78 12.50 -18.63
N GLY A 24 -21.57 11.20 -18.82
CA GLY A 24 -20.78 10.39 -17.91
C GLY A 24 -19.35 10.90 -17.96
N CYS A 25 -18.88 11.51 -16.88
CA CYS A 25 -17.46 11.70 -16.64
C CYS A 25 -16.83 10.31 -16.59
N ALA A 26 -16.29 9.85 -17.73
CA ALA A 26 -15.31 8.80 -17.74
C ALA A 26 -14.08 9.37 -17.02
N SER A 27 -14.01 9.13 -15.72
CA SER A 27 -12.77 9.24 -14.98
C SER A 27 -11.83 8.23 -15.61
N THR A 28 -10.96 8.71 -16.50
CA THR A 28 -9.79 7.96 -16.94
C THR A 28 -8.92 7.79 -15.71
N SER A 29 -9.20 6.75 -14.92
CA SER A 29 -8.25 6.28 -13.92
C SER A 29 -6.95 5.99 -14.67
N PRO A 30 -5.81 6.54 -14.23
CA PRO A 30 -4.53 6.13 -14.77
C PRO A 30 -4.48 4.60 -14.66
N ALA A 31 -4.05 3.93 -15.73
CA ALA A 31 -3.88 2.50 -15.79
C ALA A 31 -2.84 2.06 -14.74
N GLY A 32 -3.31 1.90 -13.51
CA GLY A 32 -2.59 1.43 -12.34
C GLY A 32 -3.27 0.16 -11.87
N ALA A 33 -2.87 -0.93 -12.53
CA ALA A 33 -3.04 -2.33 -12.18
C ALA A 33 -3.75 -2.60 -10.84
N GLY A 34 -5.06 -2.82 -10.91
CA GLY A 34 -5.84 -3.26 -9.76
C GLY A 34 -5.40 -4.66 -9.28
N PRO A 35 -5.95 -5.13 -8.15
CA PRO A 35 -5.63 -6.44 -7.57
C PRO A 35 -5.97 -7.62 -8.50
N HIS A 36 -6.85 -7.38 -9.47
CA HIS A 36 -7.31 -8.34 -10.48
C HIS A 36 -6.68 -8.11 -11.86
N ASP A 37 -5.67 -7.25 -11.98
CA ASP A 37 -4.94 -7.12 -13.23
C ASP A 37 -4.17 -8.42 -13.52
N PRO A 38 -4.44 -9.11 -14.64
CA PRO A 38 -3.71 -10.31 -15.02
C PRO A 38 -2.19 -10.09 -15.11
N ALA A 39 -1.75 -8.86 -15.40
CA ALA A 39 -0.33 -8.50 -15.45
C ALA A 39 0.39 -8.73 -14.11
N ASN A 40 -0.33 -8.70 -12.98
CA ASN A 40 0.25 -8.90 -11.65
C ASN A 40 0.20 -10.36 -11.16
N ALA A 41 -0.47 -11.27 -11.89
CA ALA A 41 -0.67 -12.65 -11.43
C ALA A 41 0.65 -13.37 -11.13
N GLY A 42 1.66 -13.17 -11.97
CA GLY A 42 3.00 -13.73 -11.78
C GLY A 42 3.67 -13.22 -10.50
N TYR A 43 3.60 -11.92 -10.24
CA TYR A 43 4.14 -11.29 -9.04
C TYR A 43 3.44 -11.79 -7.76
N ILE A 44 2.10 -11.83 -7.77
CA ILE A 44 1.32 -12.30 -6.62
C ILE A 44 1.69 -13.75 -6.29
N ALA A 45 1.77 -14.61 -7.32
CA ALA A 45 2.16 -16.01 -7.15
C ALA A 45 3.60 -16.16 -6.62
N SER A 46 4.55 -15.36 -7.11
CA SER A 46 5.94 -15.40 -6.63
C SER A 46 6.06 -14.93 -5.18
N GLN A 47 5.36 -13.85 -4.81
CA GLN A 47 5.36 -13.33 -3.45
C GLN A 47 4.73 -14.33 -2.49
N ALA A 48 3.56 -14.89 -2.81
CA ALA A 48 2.91 -15.91 -2.00
C ALA A 48 3.83 -17.13 -1.78
N LYS A 49 4.55 -17.58 -2.81
CA LYS A 49 5.54 -18.67 -2.66
C LYS A 49 6.71 -18.26 -1.77
N SER A 50 7.19 -17.02 -1.88
CA SER A 50 8.28 -16.51 -1.04
C SER A 50 7.88 -16.46 0.44
N ILE A 51 6.71 -15.89 0.72
CA ILE A 51 6.15 -15.77 2.07
C ILE A 51 5.87 -17.15 2.69
N ALA A 52 5.32 -18.09 1.92
CA ALA A 52 5.12 -19.46 2.41
C ALA A 52 6.43 -20.12 2.84
N ARG A 53 7.51 -19.91 2.08
CA ARG A 53 8.83 -20.44 2.43
C ARG A 53 9.41 -19.77 3.67
N SER A 54 9.29 -18.45 3.81
CA SER A 54 9.81 -17.76 5.00
C SER A 54 9.07 -18.13 6.28
N LEU A 55 7.82 -18.61 6.17
CA LEU A 55 6.99 -19.07 7.27
C LEU A 55 6.98 -20.60 7.44
N ASP A 56 7.83 -21.33 6.71
CA ASP A 56 7.93 -22.79 6.75
C ASP A 56 6.55 -23.49 6.59
N LEU A 57 5.80 -23.07 5.57
CA LEU A 57 4.49 -23.64 5.22
C LEU A 57 4.62 -24.54 4.00
N THR A 58 4.52 -25.85 4.21
CA THR A 58 4.58 -26.85 3.12
C THR A 58 3.33 -26.85 2.25
N HIS A 59 2.15 -26.64 2.85
CA HIS A 59 0.85 -26.65 2.17
C HIS A 59 0.08 -25.35 2.48
N PRO A 60 0.56 -24.19 1.98
CA PRO A 60 -0.11 -22.93 2.24
C PRO A 60 -1.51 -22.93 1.60
N PRO A 61 -2.53 -22.35 2.25
CA PRO A 61 -3.87 -22.24 1.67
C PRO A 61 -3.84 -21.32 0.44
N LYS A 62 -4.78 -21.49 -0.48
CA LYS A 62 -4.98 -20.50 -1.55
C LYS A 62 -5.54 -19.21 -0.94
N VAL A 63 -4.90 -18.09 -1.21
CA VAL A 63 -5.30 -16.76 -0.73
C VAL A 63 -5.27 -15.80 -1.92
N ASP A 64 -6.38 -15.10 -2.13
CA ASP A 64 -6.47 -14.07 -3.15
C ASP A 64 -6.03 -12.72 -2.59
N LEU A 65 -5.32 -11.93 -3.40
CA LEU A 65 -4.94 -10.56 -3.07
C LEU A 65 -6.22 -9.70 -2.93
N ILE A 66 -6.36 -8.98 -1.83
CA ILE A 66 -7.45 -7.99 -1.64
C ILE A 66 -7.04 -6.67 -2.28
N ARG A 67 -5.85 -6.17 -1.96
CA ARG A 67 -5.27 -4.96 -2.56
C ARG A 67 -3.78 -4.89 -2.38
N PHE A 68 -3.13 -4.12 -3.25
CA PHE A 68 -1.78 -3.66 -2.95
C PHE A 68 -1.79 -2.58 -1.87
N VAL A 69 -0.70 -2.54 -1.10
CA VAL A 69 -0.43 -1.53 -0.09
C VAL A 69 0.86 -0.77 -0.40
N THR A 70 0.99 0.43 0.16
CA THR A 70 2.25 1.17 0.23
C THR A 70 3.12 0.63 1.38
N PRO A 71 4.45 0.81 1.33
CA PRO A 71 5.32 0.44 2.46
C PRO A 71 4.88 1.11 3.78
N ALA A 72 4.50 2.39 3.73
CA ALA A 72 4.11 3.17 4.91
C ALA A 72 2.81 2.69 5.58
N GLU A 73 1.90 2.04 4.84
CA GLU A 73 0.65 1.52 5.41
C GLU A 73 0.71 0.02 5.75
N TRP A 74 1.77 -0.68 5.32
CA TRP A 74 1.86 -2.14 5.39
C TRP A 74 1.73 -2.65 6.82
N ALA A 75 2.54 -2.17 7.76
CA ALA A 75 2.54 -2.67 9.15
C ALA A 75 1.17 -2.49 9.83
N GLN A 76 0.55 -1.33 9.67
CA GLN A 76 -0.77 -1.05 10.22
C GLN A 76 -1.85 -1.96 9.60
N THR A 77 -1.74 -2.25 8.30
CA THR A 77 -2.65 -3.15 7.58
C THR A 77 -2.49 -4.59 8.07
N GLN A 78 -1.25 -5.06 8.24
CA GLN A 78 -0.96 -6.39 8.77
C GLN A 78 -1.48 -6.56 10.20
N VAL A 79 -1.24 -5.59 11.08
CA VAL A 79 -1.78 -5.61 12.46
C VAL A 79 -3.31 -5.71 12.46
N GLN A 80 -3.99 -4.93 11.63
CA GLN A 80 -5.46 -4.98 11.54
C GLN A 80 -5.95 -6.34 11.02
N CYS A 81 -5.26 -6.92 10.04
CA CYS A 81 -5.59 -8.25 9.54
C CYS A 81 -5.40 -9.33 10.61
N MET A 82 -4.26 -9.33 11.30
CA MET A 82 -3.95 -10.28 12.38
C MET A 82 -4.95 -10.17 13.54
N LYS A 83 -5.35 -8.95 13.93
CA LYS A 83 -6.41 -8.74 14.92
C LYS A 83 -7.76 -9.30 14.48
N LYS A 84 -8.14 -9.14 13.21
CA LYS A 84 -9.37 -9.74 12.65
C LYS A 84 -9.29 -11.27 12.62
N ALA A 85 -8.09 -11.83 12.49
CA ALA A 85 -7.84 -13.27 12.59
C ALA A 85 -7.81 -13.80 14.04
N GLY A 86 -8.00 -12.93 15.06
CA GLY A 86 -8.07 -13.30 16.46
C GLY A 86 -6.74 -13.23 17.22
N PHE A 87 -5.67 -12.74 16.60
CA PHE A 87 -4.36 -12.62 17.24
C PHE A 87 -4.16 -11.22 17.84
N GLN A 88 -3.57 -11.16 19.03
CA GLN A 88 -3.22 -9.90 19.70
C GLN A 88 -1.95 -9.28 19.10
N ALA A 89 -1.98 -8.97 17.81
CA ALA A 89 -0.88 -8.29 17.13
C ALA A 89 -0.82 -6.80 17.50
N GLY A 90 0.38 -6.24 17.53
CA GLY A 90 0.67 -4.83 17.73
C GLY A 90 1.69 -4.33 16.70
N LEU A 91 2.00 -3.04 16.75
CA LEU A 91 3.18 -2.53 16.07
C LEU A 91 4.42 -2.82 16.92
N THR A 92 5.57 -2.92 16.29
CA THR A 92 6.87 -2.84 16.98
C THR A 92 7.04 -1.47 17.64
N THR A 93 8.03 -1.32 18.53
CA THR A 93 8.29 -0.06 19.27
C THR A 93 8.49 1.13 18.33
N ASP A 94 9.17 0.89 17.21
CA ASP A 94 9.42 1.87 16.16
C ASP A 94 8.19 2.20 15.30
N GLY A 95 7.13 1.41 15.44
CA GLY A 95 5.86 1.60 14.76
C GLY A 95 5.83 1.20 13.28
N GLU A 96 6.93 0.66 12.75
CA GLU A 96 7.11 0.33 11.33
C GLU A 96 7.02 -1.17 11.03
N GLY A 97 6.98 -2.02 12.07
CA GLY A 97 6.87 -3.47 11.98
C GLY A 97 5.64 -4.03 12.70
N VAL A 98 5.50 -5.36 12.63
CA VAL A 98 4.43 -6.10 13.28
C VAL A 98 5.00 -6.89 14.45
N SER A 99 4.46 -6.67 15.64
CA SER A 99 4.70 -7.49 16.83
C SER A 99 3.58 -8.51 16.98
N ASN A 100 3.94 -9.79 17.08
CA ASN A 100 3.00 -10.89 17.28
C ASN A 100 3.12 -11.45 18.71
N PRO A 101 2.03 -12.00 19.28
CA PRO A 101 2.11 -12.66 20.57
C PRO A 101 3.00 -13.90 20.51
N PRO A 102 3.70 -14.26 21.60
CA PRO A 102 4.39 -15.54 21.66
C PRO A 102 3.39 -16.69 21.52
N ALA A 103 3.76 -17.72 20.77
CA ALA A 103 2.97 -18.95 20.69
C ALA A 103 3.18 -19.78 21.97
N SER A 104 2.08 -20.25 22.56
CA SER A 104 2.13 -21.10 23.76
C SER A 104 2.20 -22.61 23.44
N SER A 105 2.11 -22.99 22.17
CA SER A 105 2.17 -24.36 21.68
C SER A 105 2.50 -24.39 20.19
N ASP A 106 2.98 -25.53 19.70
CA ASP A 106 3.25 -25.76 18.26
C ASP A 106 2.01 -25.55 17.40
N GLU A 107 0.83 -25.94 17.91
CA GLU A 107 -0.45 -25.71 17.20
C GLU A 107 -0.74 -24.20 17.09
N MET A 108 -0.58 -23.45 18.18
CA MET A 108 -0.76 -22.00 18.14
C MET A 108 0.25 -21.33 17.21
N GLU A 109 1.49 -21.81 17.19
CA GLU A 109 2.52 -21.33 16.28
C GLU A 109 2.13 -21.60 14.82
N HIS A 110 1.66 -22.81 14.52
CA HIS A 110 1.19 -23.16 13.18
C HIS A 110 0.04 -22.26 12.73
N GLN A 111 -0.96 -22.04 13.59
CA GLN A 111 -2.08 -21.13 13.29
C GLN A 111 -1.62 -19.68 13.10
N LEU A 112 -0.64 -19.23 13.90
CA LEU A 112 -0.05 -17.90 13.76
C LEU A 112 0.63 -17.76 12.39
N ARG A 113 1.45 -18.73 11.96
CA ARG A 113 2.10 -18.72 10.64
C ARG A 113 1.09 -18.73 9.49
N LEU A 114 -0.01 -19.49 9.61
CA LEU A 114 -1.09 -19.49 8.64
C LEU A 114 -1.81 -18.13 8.55
N ALA A 115 -2.04 -17.46 9.69
CA ALA A 115 -2.65 -16.14 9.72
C ALA A 115 -1.73 -15.07 9.13
N MET A 116 -0.44 -15.08 9.50
CA MET A 116 0.59 -14.22 8.91
C MET A 116 0.62 -14.39 7.39
N TYR A 117 0.70 -15.63 6.91
CA TYR A 117 0.68 -15.93 5.48
C TYR A 117 -0.54 -15.33 4.77
N ARG A 118 -1.75 -15.53 5.34
CA ARG A 118 -2.98 -14.98 4.77
C ARG A 118 -2.93 -13.46 4.70
N CYS A 119 -2.53 -12.81 5.79
CA CYS A 119 -2.50 -11.35 5.87
C CYS A 119 -1.48 -10.73 4.92
N GLU A 120 -0.29 -11.31 4.80
CA GLU A 120 0.73 -10.86 3.84
C GLU A 120 0.23 -10.97 2.39
N VAL A 121 -0.33 -12.12 2.01
CA VAL A 121 -0.81 -12.34 0.64
C VAL A 121 -2.04 -11.49 0.32
N GLN A 122 -2.93 -11.24 1.28
CA GLN A 122 -4.08 -10.36 1.09
C GLN A 122 -3.69 -8.90 0.85
N TYR A 123 -2.55 -8.46 1.38
CA TYR A 123 -2.12 -7.06 1.41
C TYR A 123 -0.63 -6.92 1.05
N LEU A 124 -0.28 -7.37 -0.17
CA LEU A 124 1.09 -7.26 -0.69
C LEU A 124 1.49 -5.81 -0.95
N THR A 125 2.77 -5.49 -0.80
CA THR A 125 3.33 -4.26 -1.37
C THR A 125 3.20 -4.27 -2.89
N ALA A 126 2.98 -3.10 -3.50
CA ALA A 126 2.89 -3.03 -4.96
C ALA A 126 4.26 -3.35 -5.62
N PRO A 127 4.28 -4.03 -6.79
CA PRO A 127 5.53 -4.42 -7.47
C PRO A 127 6.50 -3.26 -7.73
N LYS A 128 5.96 -2.06 -7.95
CA LYS A 128 6.74 -0.84 -8.21
C LYS A 128 7.68 -0.45 -7.06
N TYR A 129 7.41 -0.91 -5.83
CA TYR A 129 8.27 -0.67 -4.67
C TYR A 129 9.40 -1.70 -4.56
N GLU A 130 9.27 -2.85 -5.22
CA GLU A 130 10.25 -3.95 -5.21
C GLU A 130 11.22 -3.89 -6.41
N THR A 131 10.95 -2.99 -7.36
CA THR A 131 11.78 -2.82 -8.56
C THR A 131 12.91 -1.83 -8.26
N PRO A 132 14.15 -2.10 -8.70
CA PRO A 132 15.23 -1.12 -8.60
C PRO A 132 14.83 0.23 -9.21
N LEU A 133 15.22 1.32 -8.54
CA LEU A 133 14.94 2.66 -9.02
C LEU A 133 15.68 2.94 -10.33
N THR A 134 14.99 3.60 -11.25
CA THR A 134 15.61 4.15 -12.46
C THR A 134 16.57 5.29 -12.10
N SER A 135 17.50 5.62 -13.01
CA SER A 135 18.41 6.76 -12.80
C SER A 135 17.65 8.07 -12.53
N ALA A 136 16.55 8.34 -13.25
CA ALA A 136 15.74 9.53 -13.02
C ALA A 136 15.12 9.57 -11.61
N GLN A 137 14.64 8.43 -11.12
CA GLN A 137 14.13 8.31 -9.75
C GLN A 137 15.25 8.49 -8.72
N LEU A 138 16.46 7.98 -8.98
CA LEU A 138 17.61 8.17 -8.10
C LEU A 138 18.01 9.65 -8.01
N HIS A 139 18.05 10.38 -9.13
CA HIS A 139 18.30 11.82 -9.14
C HIS A 139 17.22 12.59 -8.36
N ARG A 140 15.94 12.23 -8.55
CA ARG A 140 14.82 12.84 -7.80
C ARG A 140 14.93 12.57 -6.30
N LEU A 141 15.23 11.32 -5.93
CA LEU A 141 15.38 10.89 -4.55
C LEU A 141 16.57 11.57 -3.89
N TYR A 142 17.71 11.70 -4.58
CA TYR A 142 18.88 12.42 -4.08
C TYR A 142 18.52 13.86 -3.74
N ARG A 143 17.89 14.59 -4.66
CA ARG A 143 17.48 15.98 -4.43
C ARG A 143 16.57 16.10 -3.23
N TYR A 144 15.57 15.22 -3.12
CA TYR A 144 14.65 15.22 -1.99
C TYR A 144 15.38 14.95 -0.66
N ARG A 145 16.17 13.87 -0.60
CA ARG A 145 16.84 13.44 0.63
C ARG A 145 17.90 14.44 1.10
N SER A 146 18.67 15.02 0.18
CA SER A 146 19.74 15.98 0.50
C SER A 146 19.23 17.39 0.81
N THR A 147 17.94 17.69 0.57
CA THR A 147 17.37 19.02 0.79
C THR A 147 16.11 18.98 1.64
N ASP A 148 14.96 18.66 1.05
CA ASP A 148 13.64 18.71 1.68
C ASP A 148 13.57 17.83 2.92
N LEU A 149 14.12 16.61 2.85
CA LEU A 149 14.09 15.67 3.96
C LEU A 149 14.97 16.11 5.12
N VAL A 150 16.21 16.51 4.85
CA VAL A 150 17.12 17.07 5.88
C VAL A 150 16.45 18.24 6.58
N ARG A 151 15.91 19.20 5.82
CA ARG A 151 15.18 20.36 6.40
C ARG A 151 13.95 19.96 7.19
N CYS A 152 13.28 18.86 6.82
CA CYS A 152 12.14 18.35 7.55
C CYS A 152 12.55 17.80 8.91
N LEU A 153 13.59 16.97 8.93
CA LEU A 153 14.17 16.40 10.15
C LEU A 153 14.67 17.50 11.10
N GLU A 154 15.41 18.49 10.59
CA GLU A 154 15.89 19.64 11.37
C GLU A 154 14.73 20.40 12.05
N ARG A 155 13.61 20.60 11.34
CA ARG A 155 12.41 21.24 11.91
C ARG A 155 11.73 20.41 13.00
N LEU A 156 11.89 19.09 12.98
CA LEU A 156 11.42 18.19 14.05
C LEU A 156 12.42 18.08 15.20
N GLY A 157 13.57 18.77 15.12
CA GLY A 157 14.61 18.71 16.15
C GLY A 157 15.55 17.51 16.02
N HIS A 158 15.59 16.88 14.83
CA HIS A 158 16.55 15.84 14.50
C HIS A 158 17.61 16.42 13.56
N ASP A 159 18.88 16.36 13.94
CA ASP A 159 19.99 16.90 13.15
C ASP A 159 20.83 15.75 12.57
N PRO A 160 20.66 15.37 11.29
CA PRO A 160 21.49 14.36 10.66
C PRO A 160 22.98 14.72 10.71
N ALA A 161 23.78 13.91 11.40
CA ALA A 161 25.21 14.16 11.57
C ALA A 161 26.02 13.89 10.28
N GLU A 162 25.55 12.95 9.44
CA GLU A 162 26.20 12.60 8.19
C GLU A 162 25.69 13.46 7.03
N LYS A 163 26.63 14.11 6.33
CA LYS A 163 26.31 14.87 5.12
C LYS A 163 26.00 13.91 3.97
N ALA A 164 25.13 14.38 3.07
CA ALA A 164 24.87 13.66 1.83
C ALA A 164 26.18 13.43 1.03
N PRO A 165 26.36 12.24 0.43
CA PRO A 165 27.44 12.01 -0.52
C PRO A 165 27.23 12.87 -1.78
N SER A 166 28.18 12.83 -2.72
CA SER A 166 27.93 13.39 -4.04
C SER A 166 26.76 12.66 -4.72
N GLU A 167 26.05 13.35 -5.61
CA GLU A 167 24.94 12.75 -6.37
C GLU A 167 25.39 11.53 -7.18
N SER A 168 26.60 11.57 -7.75
CA SER A 168 27.17 10.43 -8.48
C SER A 168 27.29 9.19 -7.62
N VAL A 169 27.87 9.31 -6.42
CA VAL A 169 28.03 8.20 -5.46
C VAL A 169 26.67 7.69 -4.99
N PHE A 170 25.70 8.59 -4.81
CA PHE A 170 24.32 8.19 -4.47
C PHE A 170 23.67 7.35 -5.57
N VAL A 171 23.78 7.78 -6.84
CA VAL A 171 23.19 7.07 -7.98
C VAL A 171 23.90 5.74 -8.22
N GLU A 172 25.23 5.72 -8.17
CA GLU A 172 26.04 4.50 -8.35
C GLU A 172 25.74 3.44 -7.27
N SER A 173 25.45 3.87 -6.04
CA SER A 173 25.06 2.96 -4.95
C SER A 173 23.59 2.52 -4.98
N GLY A 174 22.81 2.97 -5.97
CA GLY A 174 21.37 2.68 -6.04
C GLY A 174 20.54 3.37 -4.95
N GLY A 175 21.04 4.49 -4.40
CA GLY A 175 20.31 5.30 -3.42
C GLY A 175 20.41 4.82 -1.98
N ALA A 176 21.55 4.21 -1.62
CA ALA A 176 21.79 3.61 -0.31
C ALA A 176 21.77 4.63 0.86
N TRP A 177 22.16 5.88 0.62
CA TRP A 177 22.22 6.89 1.68
C TRP A 177 20.84 7.44 2.06
N THR A 178 20.64 7.70 3.35
CA THR A 178 19.45 8.38 3.90
C THR A 178 19.86 9.23 5.10
N PRO A 179 19.31 10.46 5.26
CA PRO A 179 19.61 11.29 6.43
C PRO A 179 19.08 10.68 7.73
N TYR A 180 18.09 9.78 7.66
CA TYR A 180 17.58 9.05 8.83
C TYR A 180 18.65 8.26 9.57
N ALA A 181 19.64 7.73 8.85
CA ALA A 181 20.68 6.86 9.42
C ALA A 181 21.54 7.56 10.48
N SER A 182 21.65 8.90 10.41
CA SER A 182 22.47 9.70 11.31
C SER A 182 21.68 10.77 12.08
N ALA A 183 20.33 10.73 11.99
CA ALA A 183 19.45 11.72 12.60
C ALA A 183 19.21 11.52 14.11
N GLY A 184 19.67 10.40 14.69
CA GLY A 184 19.53 10.14 16.13
C GLY A 184 18.08 10.03 16.60
N ILE A 185 17.16 9.61 15.74
CA ILE A 185 15.72 9.51 16.04
C ILE A 185 15.50 8.35 17.02
N PRO A 186 14.90 8.59 18.21
CA PRO A 186 14.55 7.51 19.12
C PRO A 186 13.46 6.60 18.53
N ASP A 187 13.50 5.30 18.79
CA ASP A 187 12.49 4.34 18.30
C ASP A 187 11.06 4.79 18.60
N SER A 188 10.82 5.31 19.81
CA SER A 188 9.49 5.79 20.23
C SER A 188 8.93 6.93 19.37
N ASP A 189 9.80 7.64 18.65
CA ASP A 189 9.45 8.78 17.79
C ASP A 189 9.51 8.44 16.30
N LEU A 190 10.17 7.33 15.92
CA LEU A 190 10.46 6.98 14.53
C LEU A 190 9.21 6.98 13.63
N ARG A 191 8.09 6.43 14.12
CA ARG A 191 6.82 6.43 13.38
C ARG A 191 6.29 7.84 13.15
N HIS A 192 6.31 8.69 14.17
CA HIS A 192 5.83 10.07 14.04
C HIS A 192 6.69 10.83 13.04
N THR A 193 8.01 10.67 13.14
CA THR A 193 8.98 11.28 12.24
C THR A 193 8.82 10.76 10.81
N THR A 194 8.65 9.46 10.58
CA THR A 194 8.46 8.87 9.24
C THR A 194 7.14 9.28 8.58
N LEU A 195 6.07 9.46 9.37
CA LEU A 195 4.80 9.99 8.85
C LEU A 195 4.89 11.48 8.50
N THR A 196 5.66 12.25 9.27
CA THR A 196 5.78 13.70 9.09
C THR A 196 6.83 14.08 8.03
N CYS A 197 7.92 13.33 7.96
CA CYS A 197 9.04 13.50 7.04
C CYS A 197 9.30 12.20 6.24
N PRO A 198 8.42 11.80 5.31
CA PRO A 198 8.57 10.53 4.59
C PRO A 198 9.96 10.33 3.96
N GLN A 199 10.53 9.13 4.07
CA GLN A 199 11.89 8.86 3.54
C GLN A 199 12.01 8.89 2.01
N THR A 200 10.88 8.90 1.31
CA THR A 200 10.77 8.99 -0.15
C THR A 200 9.73 10.06 -0.51
N PRO A 201 9.94 10.81 -1.60
CA PRO A 201 8.96 11.79 -2.04
C PRO A 201 7.76 11.08 -2.70
N ALA A 202 6.57 11.70 -2.60
CA ALA A 202 5.32 11.09 -3.07
C ALA A 202 5.30 10.80 -4.57
N ASP A 203 6.04 11.58 -5.37
CA ASP A 203 6.19 11.47 -6.82
C ASP A 203 7.29 10.48 -7.24
N LEU A 204 7.93 9.74 -6.32
CA LEU A 204 9.02 8.85 -6.69
C LEU A 204 8.56 7.67 -7.58
N TYR A 205 7.36 7.15 -7.31
CA TYR A 205 6.85 5.91 -7.92
C TYR A 205 5.59 6.14 -8.78
N GLY A 206 5.35 7.36 -9.27
CA GLY A 206 4.15 7.72 -10.03
C GLY A 206 4.28 9.03 -10.77
#